data_AF-A0A7C2UEC2-F1
#
_entry.id   AF-A0A7C2UEC2-F1
#
_cell.length_a   1.000
_cell.length_b   1.000
_cell.length_c   1.000
_cell.angle_alpha   90.00
_cell.angle_beta   90.00
_cell.angle_gamma   90.00
#
_symmetry.space_group_name_H-M   'P 1'
#
loop_
_entity.id
_entity.type
_entity.pdbx_description
1 polymer ?
#
loop_
_entity_poly.entity_id
_entity_poly.type
_entity_poly.pdbx_seq_one_letter_code
_entity_poly.pdbx_strand_id
1 'polypeptide(L)'
;MQGMQPPEEKGPVTYIKGGALIDGTGGAPLKDAVIAVQGRRIKEVGARDEIRIPRDARVIDAGRCTLMPGMMDLHIHTSMFNCMTFHNHRVAQFEIMPHLQQMYALFHAQLCFDMGFTTLRDLGMNSNRGLLTNELCAVRDAIDAGIMEGPRMLIGGFTTITGSHLDLIQPRAMPRFGFNTADGPWELRKLARTNLLAGCDVIKTCASGGGGTDKEEPDIRNMTQEELDAIVDEAHAFHKTAAVHCFTTQAQRMAMKAGADTIEHMVFNDDETIDLIAEAGIPVTPTLSHRTDHAIQLRREHGTAEFVLRKMKFLQPFCFETFQKMYKAGVRIAMGTDMGFEPDMGSNAAELEIYVKLGMKPMDAILTATRNAAQAIKREKDLGTIEAGKLADIVAVNGDPLQDIACLQKKENIQLVMKEGRVYADRRPGMSKNVVNAKPGDWKIIDYL
;
A
#
# COMPACT_ATOMS: atom_id res chain seq x y z
N MET A 1 4.84 10.55 27.09
CA MET A 1 6.27 10.78 26.82
C MET A 1 6.42 12.16 26.21
N GLN A 2 7.21 13.03 26.84
CA GLN A 2 7.53 14.38 26.33
C GLN A 2 8.14 14.25 24.92
N GLY A 3 7.69 15.09 23.99
CA GLY A 3 8.17 15.10 22.61
C GLY A 3 9.65 15.43 22.55
N MET A 4 10.49 14.41 22.42
CA MET A 4 11.87 14.61 21.96
C MET A 4 11.78 15.27 20.59
N GLN A 5 12.37 16.46 20.47
CA GLN A 5 12.64 17.04 19.15
C GLN A 5 13.43 16.00 18.33
N PRO A 6 13.09 15.81 17.04
CA PRO A 6 13.85 14.91 16.20
C PRO A 6 15.34 15.32 16.23
N PRO A 7 16.27 14.36 16.25
CA PRO A 7 17.69 14.66 16.33
C PRO A 7 18.10 15.58 15.19
N GLU A 8 18.92 16.59 15.50
CA GLU A 8 19.45 17.53 14.52
C GLU A 8 20.30 16.77 13.49
N GLU A 9 19.86 16.76 12.22
CA GLU A 9 20.55 16.06 11.15
C GLU A 9 21.89 16.75 10.83
N LYS A 10 22.98 15.98 10.84
CA LYS A 10 24.32 16.47 10.49
C LYS A 10 24.66 16.09 9.05
N GLY A 11 25.43 16.94 8.38
CA GLY A 11 25.93 16.67 7.02
C GLY A 11 25.60 17.77 6.02
N PRO A 12 26.05 17.59 4.76
CA PRO A 12 25.84 18.58 3.70
C PRO A 12 24.36 18.72 3.35
N VAL A 13 23.95 19.94 3.03
CA VAL A 13 22.58 20.25 2.58
C VAL A 13 22.50 20.06 1.06
N THR A 14 21.50 19.32 0.61
CA THR A 14 21.14 19.17 -0.80
C THR A 14 19.89 19.99 -1.07
N TYR A 15 19.92 20.86 -2.09
CA TYR A 15 18.77 21.66 -2.49
C TYR A 15 18.12 21.07 -3.73
N ILE A 16 16.81 20.84 -3.70
CA ILE A 16 16.03 20.33 -4.82
C ILE A 16 15.18 21.48 -5.34
N LYS A 17 15.29 21.80 -6.63
CA LYS A 17 14.49 22.85 -7.28
C LYS A 17 13.46 22.19 -8.19
N GLY A 18 12.22 22.66 -8.14
CA GLY A 18 11.15 22.23 -9.05
C GLY A 18 10.35 23.41 -9.59
N GLY A 19 9.50 23.16 -10.59
CA GLY A 19 8.61 24.18 -11.16
C GLY A 19 7.37 24.42 -10.30
N ALA A 20 6.93 23.41 -9.57
CA ALA A 20 5.87 23.48 -8.57
C ALA A 20 6.12 22.48 -7.44
N LEU A 21 5.48 22.68 -6.30
CA LEU A 21 5.43 21.74 -5.17
C LEU A 21 3.98 21.56 -4.73
N ILE A 22 3.51 20.32 -4.78
CA ILE A 22 2.32 19.85 -4.04
C ILE A 22 2.87 19.31 -2.72
N ASP A 23 2.73 20.05 -1.63
CA ASP A 23 3.34 19.71 -0.34
C ASP A 23 2.64 18.58 0.43
N GLY A 24 1.44 18.16 0.00
CA GLY A 24 0.62 17.17 0.67
C GLY A 24 -0.23 17.73 1.83
N THR A 25 -0.25 19.05 2.05
CA THR A 25 -1.11 19.68 3.08
C THR A 25 -2.53 19.97 2.57
N GLY A 26 -2.75 19.84 1.27
CA GLY A 26 -4.02 20.16 0.60
C GLY A 26 -4.17 21.64 0.23
N GLY A 27 -3.15 22.45 0.52
CA GLY A 27 -3.08 23.84 0.07
C GLY A 27 -2.80 23.98 -1.42
N ALA A 28 -2.79 25.22 -1.91
CA ALA A 28 -2.42 25.51 -3.29
C ALA A 28 -0.93 25.16 -3.54
N PRO A 29 -0.57 24.64 -4.73
CA PRO A 29 0.83 24.35 -5.03
C PRO A 29 1.73 25.58 -4.97
N LEU A 30 2.91 25.41 -4.39
CA LEU A 30 3.95 26.45 -4.35
C LEU A 30 4.72 26.46 -5.67
N LYS A 31 4.74 27.60 -6.36
CA LYS A 31 5.47 27.76 -7.64
C LYS A 31 6.96 27.97 -7.40
N ASP A 32 7.77 27.52 -8.35
CA ASP A 32 9.23 27.66 -8.33
C ASP A 32 9.84 27.27 -6.97
N ALA A 33 9.43 26.12 -6.45
CA ALA A 33 9.75 25.69 -5.09
C ALA A 33 11.20 25.20 -4.96
N VAL A 34 11.74 25.37 -3.75
CA VAL A 34 13.03 24.82 -3.31
C VAL A 34 12.83 24.04 -2.03
N ILE A 35 13.33 22.80 -1.99
CA ILE A 35 13.39 21.95 -0.80
C ILE A 35 14.85 21.77 -0.40
N ALA A 36 15.21 22.20 0.80
CA ALA A 36 16.51 21.92 1.40
C ALA A 36 16.42 20.61 2.22
N VAL A 37 17.27 19.65 1.91
CA VAL A 37 17.37 18.35 2.57
C VAL A 37 18.71 18.26 3.29
N GLN A 38 18.69 17.90 4.57
CA GLN A 38 19.90 17.68 5.37
C GLN A 38 19.84 16.29 6.02
N GLY A 39 20.86 15.48 5.74
CA GLY A 39 20.85 14.08 6.15
C GLY A 39 19.61 13.37 5.59
N ARG A 40 18.76 12.85 6.48
CA ARG A 40 17.53 12.14 6.09
C ARG A 40 16.26 13.00 6.07
N ARG A 41 16.33 14.24 6.55
CA ARG A 41 15.14 15.08 6.78
C ARG A 41 15.13 16.33 5.91
N ILE A 42 13.92 16.83 5.72
CA ILE A 42 13.65 18.13 5.13
C ILE A 42 14.04 19.18 6.15
N LYS A 43 14.97 20.05 5.79
CA LYS A 43 15.42 21.17 6.62
C LYS A 43 14.50 22.38 6.47
N GLU A 44 14.17 22.71 5.23
CA GLU A 44 13.45 23.94 4.89
C GLU A 44 12.78 23.78 3.52
N VAL A 45 11.66 24.48 3.31
CA VAL A 45 10.87 24.47 2.07
C VAL A 45 10.36 25.89 1.86
N GLY A 46 10.47 26.39 0.63
CA GLY A 46 9.99 27.74 0.30
C GLY A 46 10.07 28.04 -1.18
N ALA A 47 9.61 29.24 -1.57
CA ALA A 47 9.78 29.72 -2.93
C ALA A 47 11.27 29.96 -3.23
N ARG A 48 11.65 29.94 -4.52
CA ARG A 48 13.06 30.09 -4.93
C ARG A 48 13.72 31.38 -4.44
N ASP A 49 12.96 32.46 -4.31
CA ASP A 49 13.43 33.76 -3.82
C ASP A 49 13.48 33.86 -2.29
N GLU A 50 12.81 32.96 -1.57
CA GLU A 50 12.82 32.86 -0.11
C GLU A 50 14.01 32.03 0.41
N ILE A 51 14.45 31.03 -0.35
CA ILE A 51 15.50 30.10 0.06
C ILE A 51 16.86 30.49 -0.52
N ARG A 52 17.80 30.87 0.37
CA ARG A 52 19.18 31.17 -0.02
C ARG A 52 19.98 29.89 -0.26
N ILE A 53 20.27 29.58 -1.53
CA ILE A 53 21.15 28.48 -1.93
C ILE A 53 22.62 28.94 -1.95
N PRO A 54 23.53 28.36 -1.14
CA PRO A 54 24.97 28.63 -1.22
C PRO A 54 25.55 28.28 -2.59
N ARG A 55 26.58 29.00 -3.05
CA ARG A 55 27.17 28.82 -4.39
C ARG A 55 27.77 27.44 -4.62
N ASP A 56 28.29 26.83 -3.56
CA ASP A 56 28.95 25.52 -3.51
C ASP A 56 28.01 24.41 -3.05
N ALA A 57 26.72 24.70 -2.84
CA ALA A 57 25.77 23.71 -2.40
C ALA A 57 25.50 22.65 -3.48
N ARG A 58 25.22 21.42 -3.03
CA ARG A 58 24.72 20.38 -3.93
C ARG A 58 23.30 20.73 -4.35
N VAL A 59 23.09 20.87 -5.66
CA VAL A 59 21.77 21.20 -6.23
C VAL A 59 21.29 20.09 -7.15
N ILE A 60 20.06 19.63 -6.90
CA ILE A 60 19.27 18.76 -7.78
C ILE A 60 18.26 19.67 -8.49
N ASP A 61 18.55 20.00 -9.75
CA ASP A 61 17.60 20.74 -10.58
C ASP A 61 16.63 19.76 -11.24
N ALA A 62 15.36 19.77 -10.83
CA ALA A 62 14.28 18.99 -11.46
C ALA A 62 13.54 19.81 -12.54
N GLY A 63 14.06 20.99 -12.91
CA GLY A 63 13.50 21.82 -13.98
C GLY A 63 12.05 22.20 -13.72
N ARG A 64 11.15 21.88 -14.65
CA ARG A 64 9.71 22.16 -14.58
C ARG A 64 8.89 21.08 -13.88
N CYS A 65 9.53 20.06 -13.29
CA CYS A 65 8.79 19.01 -12.60
C CYS A 65 7.98 19.57 -11.43
N THR A 66 6.84 18.92 -11.16
CA THR A 66 6.10 19.07 -9.92
C THR A 66 6.72 18.16 -8.87
N LEU A 67 7.16 18.74 -7.75
CA LEU A 67 7.62 18.00 -6.59
C LEU A 67 6.42 17.62 -5.72
N MET A 68 6.47 16.45 -5.09
CA MET A 68 5.45 16.00 -4.13
C MET A 68 6.02 14.99 -3.12
N PRO A 69 5.32 14.72 -1.99
CA PRO A 69 5.70 13.64 -1.09
C PRO A 69 5.76 12.31 -1.81
N GLY A 70 6.64 11.43 -1.34
CA GLY A 70 6.61 10.02 -1.70
C GLY A 70 5.23 9.42 -1.45
N MET A 71 4.71 8.70 -2.45
CA MET A 71 3.39 8.08 -2.39
C MET A 71 3.41 6.83 -1.52
N MET A 72 2.22 6.42 -1.06
CA MET A 72 2.00 5.26 -0.23
C MET A 72 0.84 4.41 -0.73
N ASP A 73 1.03 3.10 -0.68
CA ASP A 73 -0.05 2.13 -0.90
C ASP A 73 -0.24 1.32 0.38
N LEU A 74 -1.43 1.42 0.99
CA LEU A 74 -1.72 0.80 2.28
C LEU A 74 -2.38 -0.57 2.18
N HIS A 75 -2.59 -1.11 0.98
CA HIS A 75 -3.17 -2.43 0.82
C HIS A 75 -2.55 -3.07 -0.41
N ILE A 76 -1.51 -3.85 -0.20
CA ILE A 76 -0.84 -4.59 -1.26
C ILE A 76 -0.38 -5.95 -0.74
N HIS A 77 -0.12 -6.88 -1.65
CA HIS A 77 0.35 -8.23 -1.38
C HIS A 77 1.56 -8.53 -2.26
N THR A 78 2.74 -8.01 -1.87
CA THR A 78 3.99 -8.12 -2.65
C THR A 78 4.44 -9.56 -2.80
N SER A 79 4.17 -10.42 -1.81
CA SER A 79 4.42 -11.86 -1.91
C SER A 79 3.28 -12.61 -2.60
N MET A 80 2.46 -11.99 -3.44
CA MET A 80 1.62 -12.73 -4.37
C MET A 80 2.47 -13.21 -5.55
N PHE A 81 2.08 -14.35 -6.13
CA PHE A 81 2.92 -15.10 -7.06
C PHE A 81 3.17 -14.35 -8.37
N ASN A 82 4.42 -14.34 -8.83
CA ASN A 82 4.79 -13.77 -10.13
C ASN A 82 4.44 -14.76 -11.25
N CYS A 83 3.23 -14.69 -11.76
CA CYS A 83 2.74 -15.60 -12.78
C CYS A 83 3.35 -15.34 -14.17
N MET A 84 4.14 -14.28 -14.36
CA MET A 84 4.92 -14.08 -15.59
C MET A 84 6.19 -14.94 -15.65
N THR A 85 6.59 -15.57 -14.55
CA THR A 85 7.81 -16.41 -14.52
C THR A 85 7.51 -17.87 -14.90
N PHE A 86 6.24 -18.25 -15.02
CA PHE A 86 5.79 -19.62 -15.21
C PHE A 86 4.78 -19.71 -16.35
N HIS A 87 4.84 -20.76 -17.17
CA HIS A 87 3.81 -21.08 -18.14
C HIS A 87 2.57 -21.65 -17.45
N ASN A 88 2.77 -22.46 -16.40
CA ASN A 88 1.68 -23.07 -15.66
C ASN A 88 1.32 -22.24 -14.42
N HIS A 89 0.16 -21.59 -14.47
CA HIS A 89 -0.35 -20.78 -13.36
C HIS A 89 -0.52 -21.58 -12.05
N ARG A 90 -0.78 -22.90 -12.13
CA ARG A 90 -0.83 -23.77 -10.96
C ARG A 90 0.54 -23.90 -10.30
N VAL A 91 1.60 -24.02 -11.09
CA VAL A 91 2.98 -24.07 -10.59
C VAL A 91 3.34 -22.73 -9.96
N ALA A 92 3.05 -21.63 -10.68
CA ALA A 92 3.23 -20.27 -10.18
C ALA A 92 2.57 -20.04 -8.82
N GLN A 93 1.37 -20.59 -8.62
CA GLN A 93 0.59 -20.34 -7.41
C GLN A 93 0.86 -21.32 -6.26
N PHE A 94 1.15 -22.60 -6.54
CA PHE A 94 1.11 -23.64 -5.51
C PHE A 94 2.41 -24.41 -5.32
N GLU A 95 3.36 -24.30 -6.25
CA GLU A 95 4.60 -25.07 -6.22
C GLU A 95 5.83 -24.21 -5.89
N ILE A 96 5.62 -22.90 -5.68
CA ILE A 96 6.70 -21.96 -5.37
C ILE A 96 7.10 -22.07 -3.91
N MET A 97 8.41 -22.23 -3.70
CA MET A 97 8.97 -22.28 -2.35
C MET A 97 9.00 -20.87 -1.73
N PRO A 98 8.77 -20.73 -0.41
CA PRO A 98 8.82 -19.44 0.28
C PRO A 98 10.07 -18.60 -0.03
N HIS A 99 11.24 -19.25 -0.18
CA HIS A 99 12.50 -18.60 -0.55
C HIS A 99 12.44 -17.87 -1.91
N LEU A 100 11.80 -18.47 -2.91
CA LEU A 100 11.63 -17.81 -4.22
C LEU A 100 10.54 -16.74 -4.14
N GLN A 101 9.47 -17.00 -3.39
CA GLN A 101 8.40 -16.04 -3.14
C GLN A 101 8.93 -14.76 -2.48
N GLN A 102 9.88 -14.90 -1.55
CA GLN A 102 10.57 -13.80 -0.89
C GLN A 102 11.31 -12.91 -1.90
N MET A 103 11.98 -13.52 -2.89
CA MET A 103 12.67 -12.77 -3.95
C MET A 103 11.68 -12.02 -4.84
N TYR A 104 10.52 -12.60 -5.13
CA TYR A 104 9.45 -11.89 -5.85
C TYR A 104 8.86 -10.75 -5.03
N ALA A 105 8.68 -10.93 -3.71
CA ALA A 105 8.21 -9.85 -2.84
C ALA A 105 9.15 -8.63 -2.88
N LEU A 106 10.47 -8.86 -2.79
CA LEU A 106 11.46 -7.80 -2.97
C LEU A 106 11.32 -7.14 -4.36
N PHE A 107 11.27 -7.93 -5.43
CA PHE A 107 11.15 -7.42 -6.79
C PHE A 107 9.87 -6.58 -6.99
N HIS A 108 8.71 -7.06 -6.53
CA HIS A 108 7.44 -6.35 -6.61
C HIS A 108 7.45 -5.04 -5.80
N ALA A 109 8.01 -5.07 -4.58
CA ALA A 109 8.19 -3.86 -3.78
C ALA A 109 9.08 -2.83 -4.50
N GLN A 110 10.15 -3.29 -5.16
CA GLN A 110 11.03 -2.43 -5.93
C GLN A 110 10.36 -1.85 -7.18
N LEU A 111 9.48 -2.59 -7.87
CA LEU A 111 8.69 -2.05 -8.99
C LEU A 111 7.81 -0.87 -8.57
N CYS A 112 7.13 -0.99 -7.41
CA CYS A 112 6.32 0.09 -6.85
C CYS A 112 7.20 1.29 -6.44
N PHE A 113 8.34 1.02 -5.80
CA PHE A 113 9.26 2.06 -5.36
C PHE A 113 9.85 2.86 -6.53
N ASP A 114 10.16 2.18 -7.63
CA ASP A 114 10.68 2.78 -8.86
C ASP A 114 9.68 3.78 -9.50
N MET A 115 8.39 3.64 -9.16
CA MET A 115 7.25 4.49 -9.56
C MET A 115 6.89 5.57 -8.51
N GLY A 116 7.71 5.74 -7.47
CA GLY A 116 7.53 6.80 -6.47
C GLY A 116 6.72 6.40 -5.23
N PHE A 117 6.35 5.13 -5.09
CA PHE A 117 5.73 4.61 -3.86
C PHE A 117 6.82 4.30 -2.82
N THR A 118 7.14 5.31 -2.03
CA THR A 118 8.23 5.24 -1.03
C THR A 118 7.87 4.44 0.22
N THR A 119 6.59 4.19 0.48
CA THR A 119 6.10 3.36 1.58
C THR A 119 5.00 2.41 1.11
N LEU A 120 5.07 1.15 1.51
CA LEU A 120 4.04 0.13 1.25
C LEU A 120 3.60 -0.52 2.57
N ARG A 121 2.29 -0.71 2.76
CA ARG A 121 1.77 -1.63 3.78
C ARG A 121 1.33 -2.91 3.09
N ASP A 122 2.21 -3.90 3.15
CA ASP A 122 1.88 -5.25 2.70
C ASP A 122 0.99 -5.91 3.75
N LEU A 123 -0.22 -6.33 3.39
CA LEU A 123 -1.14 -6.90 4.37
C LEU A 123 -0.96 -8.40 4.61
N GLY A 124 0.08 -9.01 4.06
CA GLY A 124 0.47 -10.39 4.31
C GLY A 124 -0.06 -11.36 3.26
N MET A 125 0.37 -12.61 3.34
CA MET A 125 -0.04 -13.68 2.43
C MET A 125 0.21 -15.02 3.10
N ASN A 126 -0.47 -16.07 2.64
CA ASN A 126 -0.20 -17.45 3.02
C ASN A 126 0.15 -18.31 1.79
N SER A 127 0.63 -19.51 2.06
CA SER A 127 0.95 -20.52 1.06
C SER A 127 0.59 -21.90 1.59
N ASN A 128 0.77 -22.93 0.77
CA ASN A 128 0.70 -24.31 1.26
C ASN A 128 1.75 -24.62 2.34
N ARG A 129 2.80 -23.81 2.52
CA ARG A 129 3.84 -24.01 3.54
C ARG A 129 3.64 -23.19 4.81
N GLY A 130 2.56 -22.42 4.92
CA GLY A 130 2.32 -21.52 6.06
C GLY A 130 2.20 -20.06 5.65
N LEU A 131 2.10 -19.21 6.68
CA LEU A 131 2.17 -17.75 6.53
C LEU A 131 3.55 -17.32 6.01
N LEU A 132 3.57 -16.30 5.14
CA LEU A 132 4.80 -15.72 4.58
C LEU A 132 5.33 -14.53 5.37
N THR A 133 4.88 -14.36 6.61
CA THR A 133 5.21 -13.19 7.44
C THR A 133 6.71 -13.10 7.73
N ASN A 134 7.40 -14.22 7.96
CA ASN A 134 8.86 -14.22 8.17
C ASN A 134 9.61 -13.77 6.91
N GLU A 135 9.23 -14.30 5.75
CA GLU A 135 9.83 -13.98 4.47
C GLU A 135 9.63 -12.49 4.13
N LEU A 136 8.41 -11.97 4.33
CA LEU A 136 8.08 -10.57 4.13
C LEU A 136 8.84 -9.65 5.11
N CYS A 137 8.92 -10.01 6.39
CA CYS A 137 9.70 -9.25 7.38
C CYS A 137 11.19 -9.24 7.02
N ALA A 138 11.74 -10.36 6.53
CA ALA A 138 13.13 -10.41 6.09
C ALA A 138 13.40 -9.50 4.87
N VAL A 139 12.43 -9.33 3.96
CA VAL A 139 12.54 -8.33 2.86
C VAL A 139 12.57 -6.91 3.43
N ARG A 140 11.62 -6.56 4.31
CA ARG A 140 11.60 -5.26 4.99
C ARG A 140 12.93 -4.98 5.69
N ASP A 141 13.39 -5.92 6.51
CA ASP A 141 14.58 -5.75 7.35
C ASP A 141 15.84 -5.61 6.49
N ALA A 142 15.95 -6.32 5.36
CA ALA A 142 17.06 -6.15 4.42
C ALA A 142 17.06 -4.76 3.74
N ILE A 143 15.87 -4.21 3.45
CA ILE A 143 15.72 -2.85 2.90
C ILE A 143 16.06 -1.80 3.97
N ASP A 144 15.53 -1.95 5.18
CA ASP A 144 15.76 -1.01 6.29
C ASP A 144 17.23 -1.01 6.75
N ALA A 145 17.92 -2.17 6.66
CA ALA A 145 19.37 -2.26 6.87
C ALA A 145 20.20 -1.65 5.73
N GLY A 146 19.58 -1.26 4.61
CA GLY A 146 20.25 -0.71 3.44
C GLY A 146 21.02 -1.73 2.61
N ILE A 147 20.79 -3.03 2.82
CA ILE A 147 21.40 -4.13 2.04
C ILE A 147 20.77 -4.19 0.65
N MET A 148 19.45 -3.99 0.58
CA MET A 148 18.69 -3.94 -0.67
C MET A 148 18.03 -2.57 -0.85
N GLU A 149 17.94 -2.09 -2.08
CA GLU A 149 17.15 -0.89 -2.38
C GLU A 149 15.66 -1.24 -2.40
N GLY A 150 14.79 -0.39 -1.84
CA GLY A 150 13.35 -0.64 -1.78
C GLY A 150 12.59 0.40 -0.95
N PRO A 151 11.24 0.34 -0.97
CA PRO A 151 10.40 1.24 -0.21
C PRO A 151 10.47 0.92 1.28
N ARG A 152 9.97 1.80 2.14
CA ARG A 152 9.66 1.42 3.52
C ARG A 152 8.51 0.43 3.50
N MET A 153 8.63 -0.68 4.18
CA MET A 153 7.56 -1.69 4.23
C MET A 153 6.99 -1.82 5.64
N LEU A 154 5.66 -1.89 5.75
CA LEU A 154 4.95 -2.30 6.96
C LEU A 154 4.31 -3.66 6.65
N ILE A 155 4.66 -4.68 7.43
CA ILE A 155 4.29 -6.07 7.10
C ILE A 155 3.11 -6.56 7.94
N GLY A 156 2.13 -7.13 7.25
CA GLY A 156 0.94 -7.75 7.82
C GLY A 156 1.13 -9.20 8.22
N GLY A 157 0.66 -9.54 9.41
CA GLY A 157 0.52 -10.91 9.89
C GLY A 157 -0.92 -11.38 9.79
N PHE A 158 -1.21 -12.32 8.88
CA PHE A 158 -2.54 -12.92 8.77
C PHE A 158 -2.89 -13.68 10.05
N THR A 159 -3.97 -13.27 10.72
CA THR A 159 -4.51 -13.91 11.92
C THR A 159 -5.99 -14.20 11.68
N THR A 160 -6.29 -15.40 11.21
CA THR A 160 -7.57 -15.73 10.58
C THR A 160 -8.11 -17.10 11.02
N ILE A 161 -9.44 -17.28 10.95
CA ILE A 161 -10.06 -18.58 11.27
C ILE A 161 -10.01 -19.55 10.09
N THR A 162 -10.23 -20.82 10.38
CA THR A 162 -10.36 -21.87 9.38
C THR A 162 -11.53 -21.58 8.44
N GLY A 163 -11.30 -21.64 7.12
CA GLY A 163 -12.33 -21.42 6.11
C GLY A 163 -12.78 -19.98 5.93
N SER A 164 -12.08 -19.01 6.51
CA SER A 164 -12.29 -17.57 6.27
C SER A 164 -11.81 -17.13 4.88
N HIS A 165 -12.14 -15.91 4.47
CA HIS A 165 -11.73 -15.29 3.21
C HIS A 165 -10.23 -15.42 2.96
N LEU A 166 -9.43 -15.03 3.96
CA LEU A 166 -7.98 -15.02 3.87
C LEU A 166 -7.36 -16.43 3.97
N ASP A 167 -8.10 -17.44 4.43
CA ASP A 167 -7.71 -18.85 4.31
C ASP A 167 -8.07 -19.41 2.91
N LEU A 168 -9.26 -19.06 2.40
CA LEU A 168 -9.82 -19.55 1.15
C LEU A 168 -9.22 -18.94 -0.12
N ILE A 169 -8.25 -18.03 0.02
CA ILE A 169 -7.35 -17.69 -1.09
C ILE A 169 -6.52 -18.91 -1.54
N GLN A 170 -6.42 -19.92 -0.68
CA GLN A 170 -5.84 -21.21 -1.00
C GLN A 170 -6.92 -22.29 -1.23
N PRO A 171 -6.71 -23.25 -2.16
CA PRO A 171 -7.68 -24.31 -2.42
C PRO A 171 -8.09 -25.09 -1.17
N ARG A 172 -9.39 -25.42 -1.04
CA ARG A 172 -9.93 -26.15 0.13
C ARG A 172 -9.26 -27.50 0.40
N ALA A 173 -8.91 -28.23 -0.67
CA ALA A 173 -8.31 -29.56 -0.56
C ALA A 173 -6.79 -29.50 -0.29
N MET A 174 -6.19 -28.31 -0.31
CA MET A 174 -4.77 -28.14 -0.09
C MET A 174 -4.45 -28.26 1.40
N PRO A 175 -3.50 -29.13 1.79
CA PRO A 175 -3.08 -29.22 3.18
C PRO A 175 -2.59 -27.85 3.68
N ARG A 176 -2.98 -27.50 4.91
CA ARG A 176 -2.43 -26.35 5.64
C ARG A 176 -1.30 -26.85 6.52
N PHE A 177 -0.06 -26.62 6.11
CA PHE A 177 1.11 -26.95 6.92
C PHE A 177 1.51 -25.76 7.80
N GLY A 178 1.86 -26.03 9.07
CA GLY A 178 2.21 -24.98 10.04
C GLY A 178 1.01 -24.21 10.58
N PHE A 179 1.25 -23.01 11.11
CA PHE A 179 0.21 -22.10 11.58
C PHE A 179 -0.33 -21.30 10.40
N ASN A 180 -1.49 -21.66 9.86
CA ASN A 180 -2.18 -20.86 8.81
C ASN A 180 -3.45 -20.20 9.34
N THR A 181 -4.20 -20.95 10.14
CA THR A 181 -5.48 -20.56 10.72
C THR A 181 -5.55 -20.99 12.18
N ALA A 182 -6.47 -20.41 12.92
CA ALA A 182 -6.72 -20.72 14.34
C ALA A 182 -8.19 -20.42 14.66
N ASP A 183 -8.83 -21.22 15.53
CA ASP A 183 -10.27 -21.11 15.77
C ASP A 183 -10.57 -20.76 17.24
N GLY A 184 -11.43 -19.75 17.44
CA GLY A 184 -11.73 -19.20 18.76
C GLY A 184 -10.68 -18.21 19.27
N PRO A 185 -11.06 -17.41 20.28
CA PRO A 185 -10.27 -16.25 20.72
C PRO A 185 -8.87 -16.64 21.22
N TRP A 186 -8.72 -17.74 21.95
CA TRP A 186 -7.44 -18.12 22.56
C TRP A 186 -6.43 -18.63 21.53
N GLU A 187 -6.87 -19.36 20.51
CA GLU A 187 -5.98 -19.81 19.44
C GLU A 187 -5.60 -18.64 18.52
N LEU A 188 -6.54 -17.74 18.23
CA LEU A 188 -6.25 -16.53 17.46
C LEU A 188 -5.27 -15.60 18.18
N ARG A 189 -5.35 -15.49 19.52
CA ARG A 189 -4.31 -14.79 20.29
C ARG A 189 -2.94 -15.43 20.13
N LYS A 190 -2.86 -16.75 20.14
CA LYS A 190 -1.62 -17.48 19.88
C LYS A 190 -1.11 -17.22 18.47
N LEU A 191 -1.98 -17.22 17.46
CA LEU A 191 -1.61 -16.93 16.08
C LEU A 191 -1.13 -15.49 15.89
N ALA A 192 -1.82 -14.51 16.49
CA ALA A 192 -1.38 -13.11 16.51
C ALA A 192 0.03 -12.99 17.11
N ARG A 193 0.27 -13.62 18.27
CA ARG A 193 1.60 -13.63 18.92
C ARG A 193 2.68 -14.29 18.06
N THR A 194 2.34 -15.32 17.28
CA THR A 194 3.29 -15.93 16.32
C THR A 194 3.68 -14.93 15.24
N ASN A 195 2.74 -14.18 14.69
CA ASN A 195 3.03 -13.11 13.72
C ASN A 195 3.82 -11.95 14.34
N LEU A 196 3.49 -11.57 15.58
CA LEU A 196 4.23 -10.55 16.32
C LEU A 196 5.67 -10.99 16.62
N LEU A 197 5.88 -12.27 16.94
CA LEU A 197 7.22 -12.85 17.10
C LEU A 197 8.01 -12.83 15.79
N ALA A 198 7.35 -13.07 14.65
CA ALA A 198 7.94 -12.93 13.32
C ALA A 198 8.32 -11.47 12.98
N GLY A 199 7.79 -10.51 13.74
CA GLY A 199 8.13 -9.10 13.63
C GLY A 199 7.17 -8.28 12.76
N CYS A 200 5.93 -8.72 12.54
CA CYS A 200 4.95 -7.94 11.78
C CYS A 200 4.65 -6.57 12.41
N ASP A 201 4.25 -5.61 11.58
CA ASP A 201 3.90 -4.25 11.98
C ASP A 201 2.40 -4.05 12.19
N VAL A 202 1.60 -4.86 11.52
CA VAL A 202 0.13 -4.82 11.56
C VAL A 202 -0.40 -6.24 11.60
N ILE A 203 -1.45 -6.48 12.39
CA ILE A 203 -2.21 -7.72 12.31
C ILE A 203 -3.31 -7.56 11.28
N LYS A 204 -3.37 -8.45 10.30
CA LYS A 204 -4.39 -8.47 9.25
C LYS A 204 -5.38 -9.59 9.51
N THR A 205 -6.67 -9.27 9.46
CA THR A 205 -7.75 -10.26 9.61
C THR A 205 -8.94 -9.93 8.69
N CYS A 206 -10.00 -10.75 8.76
CA CYS A 206 -11.22 -10.60 7.97
C CYS A 206 -12.49 -10.85 8.80
N ALA A 207 -13.46 -9.95 8.69
CA ALA A 207 -14.74 -10.04 9.41
C ALA A 207 -15.89 -10.53 8.51
N SER A 208 -15.71 -10.50 7.19
CA SER A 208 -16.62 -11.05 6.19
C SER A 208 -15.89 -11.88 5.14
N GLY A 209 -16.64 -12.62 4.34
CA GLY A 209 -16.20 -13.14 3.06
C GLY A 209 -15.88 -12.02 2.08
N GLY A 210 -15.33 -12.40 0.93
CA GLY A 210 -14.87 -11.43 -0.06
C GLY A 210 -15.18 -11.79 -1.51
N GLY A 211 -14.65 -10.98 -2.42
CA GLY A 211 -14.95 -11.05 -3.85
C GLY A 211 -13.90 -11.78 -4.70
N GLY A 212 -12.91 -12.41 -4.08
CA GLY A 212 -11.75 -13.03 -4.74
C GLY A 212 -11.64 -14.54 -4.58
N THR A 213 -12.58 -15.17 -3.86
CA THR A 213 -12.54 -16.59 -3.49
C THR A 213 -13.76 -17.33 -4.06
N ASP A 214 -13.57 -18.62 -4.32
CA ASP A 214 -14.54 -19.47 -5.02
C ASP A 214 -15.76 -19.78 -4.16
N LYS A 215 -15.55 -20.11 -2.89
CA LYS A 215 -16.52 -20.91 -2.15
C LYS A 215 -16.99 -20.31 -0.83
N GLU A 216 -16.95 -18.99 -0.73
CA GLU A 216 -17.67 -18.24 0.29
C GLU A 216 -18.41 -17.08 -0.39
N GLU A 217 -19.60 -16.75 0.10
CA GLU A 217 -20.30 -15.57 -0.39
C GLU A 217 -19.75 -14.31 0.27
N PRO A 218 -19.73 -13.17 -0.44
CA PRO A 218 -19.14 -11.93 0.06
C PRO A 218 -19.83 -11.36 1.31
N ASP A 219 -21.04 -11.84 1.62
CA ASP A 219 -21.85 -11.44 2.76
C ASP A 219 -21.73 -12.37 3.98
N ILE A 220 -20.99 -13.49 3.87
CA ILE A 220 -20.81 -14.42 4.98
C ILE A 220 -19.96 -13.79 6.07
N ARG A 221 -20.43 -13.83 7.32
CA ARG A 221 -19.62 -13.45 8.48
C ARG A 221 -18.48 -14.45 8.68
N ASN A 222 -17.25 -13.97 8.69
CA ASN A 222 -16.05 -14.79 8.89
C ASN A 222 -15.67 -14.98 10.36
N MET A 223 -15.94 -14.04 11.25
CA MET A 223 -15.53 -14.15 12.66
C MET A 223 -16.64 -13.72 13.62
N THR A 224 -16.58 -14.23 14.84
CA THR A 224 -17.36 -13.70 15.96
C THR A 224 -16.76 -12.37 16.44
N GLN A 225 -17.55 -11.60 17.20
CA GLN A 225 -17.03 -10.37 17.82
C GLN A 225 -15.91 -10.67 18.81
N GLU A 226 -16.05 -11.74 19.60
CA GLU A 226 -15.05 -12.15 20.60
C GLU A 226 -13.69 -12.46 19.95
N GLU A 227 -13.70 -13.10 18.77
CA GLU A 227 -12.48 -13.37 18.00
C GLU A 227 -11.84 -12.09 17.46
N LEU A 228 -12.63 -11.16 16.91
CA LEU A 228 -12.13 -9.86 16.45
C LEU A 228 -11.54 -9.05 17.61
N ASP A 229 -12.26 -8.98 18.73
CA ASP A 229 -11.80 -8.29 19.95
C ASP A 229 -10.47 -8.88 20.44
N ALA A 230 -10.34 -10.21 20.43
CA ALA A 230 -9.13 -10.90 20.84
C ALA A 230 -7.93 -10.59 19.94
N ILE A 231 -8.14 -10.54 18.62
CA ILE A 231 -7.09 -10.23 17.64
C ILE A 231 -6.62 -8.78 17.79
N VAL A 232 -7.56 -7.83 17.84
CA VAL A 232 -7.24 -6.40 17.92
C VAL A 232 -6.56 -6.07 19.26
N ASP A 233 -7.05 -6.65 20.35
CA ASP A 233 -6.43 -6.51 21.67
C ASP A 233 -4.97 -6.99 21.69
N GLU A 234 -4.63 -8.13 21.06
CA GLU A 234 -3.24 -8.57 20.96
C GLU A 234 -2.37 -7.64 20.12
N ALA A 235 -2.88 -7.11 19.01
CA ALA A 235 -2.15 -6.14 18.22
C ALA A 235 -1.82 -4.89 19.07
N HIS A 236 -2.82 -4.36 19.78
CA HIS A 236 -2.67 -3.15 20.60
C HIS A 236 -1.80 -3.39 21.85
N ALA A 237 -1.85 -4.57 22.46
CA ALA A 237 -0.99 -4.96 23.58
C ALA A 237 0.50 -4.90 23.23
N PHE A 238 0.85 -5.05 21.96
CA PHE A 238 2.21 -4.91 21.42
C PHE A 238 2.48 -3.55 20.77
N HIS A 239 1.58 -2.57 20.97
CA HIS A 239 1.63 -1.25 20.34
C HIS A 239 1.66 -1.29 18.80
N LYS A 240 1.07 -2.34 18.22
CA LYS A 240 0.85 -2.50 16.77
C LYS A 240 -0.58 -2.13 16.42
N THR A 241 -0.88 -2.13 15.12
CA THR A 241 -2.23 -1.82 14.60
C THR A 241 -2.91 -3.07 14.05
N ALA A 242 -4.22 -2.99 13.83
CA ALA A 242 -5.01 -4.03 13.20
C ALA A 242 -5.76 -3.51 11.96
N ALA A 243 -5.68 -4.27 10.87
CA ALA A 243 -6.36 -4.01 9.61
C ALA A 243 -7.40 -5.10 9.35
N VAL A 244 -8.65 -4.72 9.07
CA VAL A 244 -9.76 -5.70 8.93
C VAL A 244 -10.39 -5.62 7.55
N HIS A 245 -10.36 -6.74 6.82
CA HIS A 245 -11.16 -6.92 5.60
C HIS A 245 -12.65 -6.98 5.94
N CYS A 246 -13.45 -6.06 5.36
CA CYS A 246 -14.89 -5.94 5.62
C CYS A 246 -15.68 -5.57 4.37
N PHE A 247 -16.58 -6.44 3.94
CA PHE A 247 -17.52 -6.17 2.85
C PHE A 247 -18.88 -5.70 3.38
N THR A 248 -19.41 -6.32 4.44
CA THR A 248 -20.77 -6.04 4.93
C THR A 248 -20.80 -4.94 5.97
N THR A 249 -21.95 -4.27 6.09
CA THR A 249 -22.17 -3.23 7.11
C THR A 249 -22.16 -3.81 8.52
N GLN A 250 -22.56 -5.08 8.69
CA GLN A 250 -22.38 -5.80 9.96
C GLN A 250 -20.89 -5.96 10.29
N ALA A 251 -20.07 -6.46 9.36
CA ALA A 251 -18.64 -6.64 9.56
C ALA A 251 -17.91 -5.31 9.82
N GLN A 252 -18.32 -4.23 9.15
CA GLN A 252 -17.85 -2.87 9.38
C GLN A 252 -18.09 -2.44 10.83
N ARG A 253 -19.34 -2.51 11.32
CA ARG A 253 -19.69 -2.19 12.72
C ARG A 253 -18.93 -3.08 13.72
N MET A 254 -18.74 -4.36 13.41
CA MET A 254 -17.96 -5.29 14.26
C MET A 254 -16.48 -4.93 14.33
N ALA A 255 -15.87 -4.56 13.20
CA ALA A 255 -14.48 -4.11 13.13
C ALA A 255 -14.26 -2.80 13.92
N MET A 256 -15.19 -1.84 13.79
CA MET A 256 -15.16 -0.62 14.60
C MET A 256 -15.26 -0.93 16.09
N LYS A 257 -16.18 -1.81 16.48
CA LYS A 257 -16.38 -2.22 17.88
C LYS A 257 -15.14 -2.89 18.46
N ALA A 258 -14.44 -3.70 17.68
CA ALA A 258 -13.19 -4.34 18.08
C ALA A 258 -12.02 -3.34 18.22
N GLY A 259 -12.15 -2.13 17.66
CA GLY A 259 -11.10 -1.11 17.68
C GLY A 259 -10.13 -1.20 16.51
N ALA A 260 -10.57 -1.71 15.34
CA ALA A 260 -9.73 -1.76 14.15
C ALA A 260 -9.13 -0.38 13.80
N ASP A 261 -7.85 -0.36 13.43
CA ASP A 261 -7.16 0.87 13.06
C ASP A 261 -7.42 1.26 11.60
N THR A 262 -7.67 0.28 10.72
CA THR A 262 -8.12 0.51 9.35
C THR A 262 -9.15 -0.54 8.93
N ILE A 263 -10.12 -0.11 8.12
CA ILE A 263 -11.13 -0.99 7.51
C ILE A 263 -10.87 -1.07 6.01
N GLU A 264 -10.85 -2.28 5.46
CA GLU A 264 -10.55 -2.48 4.05
C GLU A 264 -11.78 -2.82 3.22
N HIS A 265 -11.80 -2.29 1.99
CA HIS A 265 -12.82 -2.43 0.95
C HIS A 265 -14.12 -1.65 1.19
N MET A 266 -14.93 -2.04 2.18
CA MET A 266 -16.29 -1.55 2.39
C MET A 266 -17.17 -1.65 1.13
N VAL A 267 -17.48 -2.88 0.71
CA VAL A 267 -18.22 -3.09 -0.55
C VAL A 267 -19.70 -2.79 -0.43
N PHE A 268 -20.39 -3.40 0.54
CA PHE A 268 -21.80 -3.14 0.82
C PHE A 268 -21.93 -2.00 1.82
N ASN A 269 -22.93 -1.15 1.62
CA ASN A 269 -23.12 0.06 2.41
C ASN A 269 -24.56 0.25 2.88
N ASP A 270 -24.67 0.96 3.99
CA ASP A 270 -25.87 1.68 4.41
C ASP A 270 -25.40 3.06 4.92
N ASP A 271 -26.26 4.08 4.80
CA ASP A 271 -25.86 5.47 5.10
C ASP A 271 -25.48 5.63 6.58
N GLU A 272 -26.18 4.94 7.49
CA GLU A 272 -25.90 4.95 8.93
C GLU A 272 -24.47 4.47 9.25
N THR A 273 -24.02 3.37 8.66
CA THR A 273 -22.68 2.82 8.90
C THR A 273 -21.60 3.72 8.32
N ILE A 274 -21.86 4.33 7.15
CA ILE A 274 -20.93 5.29 6.56
C ILE A 274 -20.76 6.50 7.48
N ASP A 275 -21.86 7.05 7.99
CA ASP A 275 -21.83 8.19 8.89
C ASP A 275 -21.10 7.85 10.20
N LEU A 276 -21.34 6.67 10.77
CA LEU A 276 -20.62 6.19 11.96
C LEU A 276 -19.10 6.09 11.72
N ILE A 277 -18.68 5.60 10.55
CA ILE A 277 -17.26 5.47 10.20
C ILE A 277 -16.63 6.86 9.98
N ALA A 278 -17.35 7.76 9.33
CA ALA A 278 -16.91 9.15 9.16
C ALA A 278 -16.73 9.86 10.50
N GLU A 279 -17.71 9.73 11.41
CA GLU A 279 -17.65 10.31 12.76
C GLU A 279 -16.50 9.73 13.59
N ALA A 280 -16.30 8.41 13.53
CA ALA A 280 -15.19 7.76 14.22
C ALA A 280 -13.81 8.13 13.64
N GLY A 281 -13.75 8.65 12.41
CA GLY A 281 -12.52 9.01 11.73
C GLY A 281 -11.60 7.83 11.42
N ILE A 282 -12.14 6.61 11.41
CA ILE A 282 -11.39 5.38 11.10
C ILE A 282 -11.02 5.39 9.61
N PRO A 283 -9.72 5.29 9.27
CA PRO A 283 -9.30 5.25 7.88
C PRO A 283 -9.82 4.01 7.14
N VAL A 284 -10.18 4.22 5.87
CA VAL A 284 -10.66 3.16 4.97
C VAL A 284 -9.76 3.06 3.73
N THR A 285 -9.41 1.84 3.31
CA THR A 285 -8.80 1.60 1.97
C THR A 285 -9.81 0.98 1.00
N PRO A 286 -10.28 1.72 -0.04
CA PRO A 286 -11.32 1.23 -0.95
C PRO A 286 -10.88 0.11 -1.90
N THR A 287 -9.63 0.10 -2.38
CA THR A 287 -9.06 -0.96 -3.24
C THR A 287 -9.85 -1.20 -4.53
N LEU A 288 -10.01 -0.17 -5.36
CA LEU A 288 -10.85 -0.23 -6.54
C LEU A 288 -10.14 -0.77 -7.79
N SER A 289 -8.81 -0.67 -7.85
CA SER A 289 -8.00 -1.07 -9.02
C SER A 289 -8.24 -2.51 -9.44
N HIS A 290 -8.23 -3.44 -8.48
CA HIS A 290 -8.47 -4.86 -8.75
C HIS A 290 -9.93 -5.19 -9.13
N ARG A 291 -10.86 -4.23 -9.00
CA ARG A 291 -12.28 -4.38 -9.37
C ARG A 291 -12.62 -3.81 -10.74
N THR A 292 -11.67 -3.19 -11.44
CA THR A 292 -11.92 -2.60 -12.77
C THR A 292 -12.13 -3.65 -13.86
N ASP A 293 -12.75 -3.24 -14.98
CA ASP A 293 -12.91 -4.11 -16.15
C ASP A 293 -11.58 -4.54 -16.75
N HIS A 294 -10.56 -3.67 -16.68
CA HIS A 294 -9.20 -4.01 -17.08
C HIS A 294 -8.62 -5.13 -16.21
N ALA A 295 -8.71 -5.02 -14.88
CA ALA A 295 -8.24 -6.07 -13.98
C ALA A 295 -9.00 -7.39 -14.15
N ILE A 296 -10.32 -7.35 -14.36
CA ILE A 296 -11.13 -8.54 -14.66
C ILE A 296 -10.69 -9.20 -15.97
N GLN A 297 -10.36 -8.39 -17.00
CA GLN A 297 -9.89 -8.90 -18.28
C GLN A 297 -8.50 -9.56 -18.17
N LEU A 298 -7.55 -8.94 -17.46
CA LEU A 298 -6.24 -9.54 -17.22
C LEU A 298 -6.35 -10.87 -16.47
N ARG A 299 -7.17 -10.92 -15.41
CA ARG A 299 -7.45 -12.16 -14.68
C ARG A 299 -8.03 -13.26 -15.57
N ARG A 300 -8.89 -12.90 -16.53
CA ARG A 300 -9.42 -13.83 -17.53
C ARG A 300 -8.32 -14.39 -18.43
N GLU A 301 -7.44 -13.52 -18.92
CA GLU A 301 -6.30 -13.90 -19.75
C GLU A 301 -5.31 -14.81 -19.01
N HIS A 302 -5.19 -14.64 -17.69
CA HIS A 302 -4.37 -15.48 -16.82
C HIS A 302 -5.06 -16.78 -16.36
N GLY A 303 -6.30 -17.03 -16.79
CA GLY A 303 -7.01 -18.28 -16.50
C GLY A 303 -7.72 -18.32 -15.15
N THR A 304 -8.00 -17.15 -14.55
CA THR A 304 -8.89 -17.07 -13.39
C THR A 304 -10.26 -17.67 -13.74
N ALA A 305 -10.80 -18.49 -12.84
CA ALA A 305 -12.05 -19.19 -13.09
C ALA A 305 -13.24 -18.24 -13.25
N GLU A 306 -14.12 -18.54 -14.22
CA GLU A 306 -15.21 -17.64 -14.63
C GLU A 306 -16.18 -17.28 -13.49
N PHE A 307 -16.39 -18.16 -12.50
CA PHE A 307 -17.23 -17.81 -11.35
C PHE A 307 -16.63 -16.69 -10.49
N VAL A 308 -15.29 -16.62 -10.35
CA VAL A 308 -14.62 -15.50 -9.64
C VAL A 308 -14.85 -14.23 -10.43
N LEU A 309 -14.64 -14.28 -11.75
CA LEU A 309 -14.81 -13.13 -12.64
C LEU A 309 -16.26 -12.59 -12.60
N ARG A 310 -17.27 -13.47 -12.61
CA ARG A 310 -18.67 -13.09 -12.43
C ARG A 310 -18.93 -12.44 -11.07
N LYS A 311 -18.39 -13.00 -9.98
CA LYS A 311 -18.50 -12.41 -8.63
C LYS A 311 -17.83 -11.04 -8.56
N MET A 312 -16.65 -10.87 -9.13
CA MET A 312 -15.97 -9.57 -9.23
C MET A 312 -16.83 -8.55 -9.99
N LYS A 313 -17.40 -8.95 -11.14
CA LYS A 313 -18.25 -8.06 -11.95
C LYS A 313 -19.56 -7.70 -11.26
N PHE A 314 -20.14 -8.64 -10.51
CA PHE A 314 -21.32 -8.39 -9.68
C PHE A 314 -21.04 -7.36 -8.57
N LEU A 315 -19.89 -7.45 -7.91
CA LEU A 315 -19.52 -6.56 -6.80
C LEU A 315 -19.06 -5.17 -7.24
N GLN A 316 -18.47 -5.06 -8.42
CA GLN A 316 -17.92 -3.81 -8.98
C GLN A 316 -18.82 -2.57 -8.80
N PRO A 317 -20.12 -2.57 -9.18
CA PRO A 317 -20.97 -1.40 -9.01
C PRO A 317 -21.14 -0.99 -7.54
N PHE A 318 -21.21 -1.95 -6.61
CA PHE A 318 -21.30 -1.65 -5.17
C PHE A 318 -20.01 -1.00 -4.67
N CYS A 319 -18.84 -1.48 -5.09
CA CYS A 319 -17.56 -0.87 -4.71
C CYS A 319 -17.50 0.61 -5.13
N PHE A 320 -17.93 0.92 -6.36
CA PHE A 320 -17.90 2.28 -6.89
C PHE A 320 -18.94 3.18 -6.21
N GLU A 321 -20.17 2.70 -6.02
CA GLU A 321 -21.21 3.45 -5.30
C GLU A 321 -20.79 3.74 -3.85
N THR A 322 -20.27 2.73 -3.14
CA THR A 322 -19.84 2.91 -1.75
C THR A 322 -18.70 3.91 -1.65
N PHE A 323 -17.71 3.85 -2.55
CA PHE A 323 -16.64 4.85 -2.60
C PHE A 323 -17.19 6.28 -2.74
N GLN A 324 -18.13 6.49 -3.66
CA GLN A 324 -18.73 7.82 -3.87
C GLN A 324 -19.46 8.33 -2.64
N LYS A 325 -20.21 7.45 -1.96
CA LYS A 325 -20.90 7.80 -0.70
C LYS A 325 -19.91 8.09 0.43
N MET A 326 -18.89 7.26 0.61
CA MET A 326 -17.82 7.46 1.61
C MET A 326 -17.13 8.81 1.42
N TYR A 327 -16.74 9.13 0.18
CA TYR A 327 -16.10 10.41 -0.12
C TYR A 327 -17.05 11.60 0.17
N LYS A 328 -18.32 11.50 -0.23
CA LYS A 328 -19.33 12.55 0.04
C LYS A 328 -19.58 12.74 1.54
N ALA A 329 -19.57 11.67 2.32
CA ALA A 329 -19.78 11.71 3.77
C ALA A 329 -18.54 12.17 4.56
N GLY A 330 -17.39 12.37 3.89
CA GLY A 330 -16.16 12.79 4.55
C GLY A 330 -15.43 11.65 5.28
N VAL A 331 -15.68 10.39 4.90
CA VAL A 331 -14.89 9.25 5.38
C VAL A 331 -13.42 9.47 5.06
N ARG A 332 -12.55 9.16 6.02
CA ARG A 332 -11.10 9.30 5.86
C ARG A 332 -10.55 8.21 4.94
N ILE A 333 -10.45 8.51 3.65
CA ILE A 333 -9.92 7.58 2.66
C ILE A 333 -8.39 7.65 2.63
N ALA A 334 -7.75 6.48 2.73
CA ALA A 334 -6.35 6.27 2.41
C ALA A 334 -6.23 5.32 1.22
N MET A 335 -5.23 5.55 0.37
CA MET A 335 -5.03 4.73 -0.82
C MET A 335 -4.60 3.32 -0.44
N GLY A 336 -5.25 2.33 -1.03
CA GLY A 336 -4.83 0.94 -1.04
C GLY A 336 -5.32 0.31 -2.33
N THR A 337 -4.56 -0.58 -2.97
CA THR A 337 -4.92 -1.13 -4.29
C THR A 337 -5.46 -2.56 -4.25
N ASP A 338 -5.05 -3.31 -3.22
CA ASP A 338 -5.16 -4.77 -3.11
C ASP A 338 -4.50 -5.47 -4.31
N MET A 339 -3.40 -4.90 -4.80
CA MET A 339 -2.59 -5.50 -5.86
C MET A 339 -1.76 -6.65 -5.31
N GLY A 340 -1.66 -7.71 -6.11
CA GLY A 340 -0.75 -8.83 -5.85
C GLY A 340 -0.03 -9.29 -7.11
N PHE A 341 -0.77 -9.51 -8.19
CA PHE A 341 -0.20 -9.71 -9.51
C PHE A 341 -0.91 -8.79 -10.52
N GLU A 342 -2.25 -8.77 -10.51
CA GLU A 342 -3.06 -7.93 -11.40
C GLU A 342 -3.53 -6.60 -10.75
N PRO A 343 -3.72 -5.51 -11.53
CA PRO A 343 -3.43 -5.41 -12.96
C PRO A 343 -1.94 -5.47 -13.28
N ASP A 344 -1.08 -4.75 -12.55
CA ASP A 344 0.38 -4.90 -12.63
C ASP A 344 1.07 -4.31 -11.38
N MET A 345 2.08 -4.97 -10.84
CA MET A 345 2.94 -4.38 -9.79
C MET A 345 3.66 -3.13 -10.31
N GLY A 346 3.55 -2.01 -9.60
CA GLY A 346 4.05 -0.70 -10.02
C GLY A 346 3.01 0.17 -10.75
N SER A 347 1.83 -0.36 -11.08
CA SER A 347 0.72 0.42 -11.63
C SER A 347 -0.15 1.11 -10.58
N ASN A 348 0.30 1.14 -9.31
CA ASN A 348 -0.50 1.52 -8.14
C ASN A 348 -1.25 2.85 -8.31
N ALA A 349 -0.62 3.86 -8.95
CA ALA A 349 -1.21 5.18 -9.20
C ALA A 349 -2.51 5.16 -10.04
N ALA A 350 -2.86 4.05 -10.71
CA ALA A 350 -4.14 3.86 -11.37
C ALA A 350 -5.34 4.04 -10.40
N GLU A 351 -5.17 3.68 -9.12
CA GLU A 351 -6.18 3.87 -8.08
C GLU A 351 -6.61 5.34 -7.96
N LEU A 352 -5.65 6.28 -8.07
CA LEU A 352 -5.92 7.71 -7.96
C LEU A 352 -6.74 8.23 -9.15
N GLU A 353 -6.49 7.70 -10.35
CA GLU A 353 -7.30 8.02 -11.52
C GLU A 353 -8.73 7.48 -11.37
N ILE A 354 -8.90 6.29 -10.80
CA ILE A 354 -10.23 5.72 -10.51
C ILE A 354 -10.97 6.62 -9.52
N TYR A 355 -10.31 7.07 -8.45
CA TYR A 355 -10.91 8.00 -7.48
C TYR A 355 -11.39 9.29 -8.15
N VAL A 356 -10.56 9.88 -9.01
CA VAL A 356 -10.91 11.10 -9.74
C VAL A 356 -12.09 10.87 -10.70
N LYS A 357 -12.08 9.76 -11.46
CA LYS A 357 -13.20 9.38 -12.35
C LYS A 357 -14.52 9.17 -11.60
N LEU A 358 -14.45 8.75 -10.34
CA LEU A 358 -15.62 8.58 -9.48
C LEU A 358 -16.04 9.86 -8.75
N GLY A 359 -15.36 10.99 -8.98
CA GLY A 359 -15.77 12.32 -8.51
C GLY A 359 -14.92 12.91 -7.39
N MET A 360 -13.84 12.24 -6.98
CA MET A 360 -12.86 12.81 -6.04
C MET A 360 -12.04 13.91 -6.73
N LYS A 361 -11.76 15.01 -6.03
CA LYS A 361 -10.87 16.05 -6.59
C LYS A 361 -9.43 15.51 -6.71
N PRO A 362 -8.64 15.92 -7.72
CA PRO A 362 -7.26 15.47 -7.88
C PRO A 362 -6.37 15.69 -6.63
N MET A 363 -6.52 16.84 -5.96
CA MET A 363 -5.79 17.10 -4.71
C MET A 363 -6.17 16.09 -3.63
N ASP A 364 -7.47 15.81 -3.46
CA ASP A 364 -7.94 14.84 -2.45
C ASP A 364 -7.41 13.45 -2.75
N ALA A 365 -7.37 13.04 -4.03
CA ALA A 365 -6.77 11.77 -4.46
C ALA A 365 -5.28 11.69 -4.07
N ILE A 366 -4.49 12.73 -4.34
CA ILE A 366 -3.08 12.79 -3.91
C ILE A 366 -2.96 12.68 -2.38
N LEU A 367 -3.85 13.32 -1.63
CA LEU A 367 -3.87 13.24 -0.16
C LEU A 367 -4.15 11.83 0.34
N THR A 368 -4.96 11.02 -0.38
CA THR A 368 -5.20 9.62 -0.02
C THR A 368 -3.90 8.79 -0.02
N ALA A 369 -2.97 9.09 -0.94
CA ALA A 369 -1.68 8.40 -1.08
C ALA A 369 -0.52 9.05 -0.31
N THR A 370 -0.76 10.16 0.39
CA THR A 370 0.30 10.93 1.06
C THR A 370 -0.07 11.17 2.53
N ARG A 371 -0.67 12.32 2.85
CA ARG A 371 -1.01 12.70 4.23
C ARG A 371 -1.99 11.73 4.89
N ASN A 372 -3.08 11.38 4.21
CA ASN A 372 -4.09 10.51 4.80
C ASN A 372 -3.52 9.09 5.02
N ALA A 373 -2.71 8.60 4.06
CA ALA A 373 -2.02 7.33 4.22
C ALA A 373 -1.06 7.35 5.41
N ALA A 374 -0.22 8.37 5.53
CA ALA A 374 0.71 8.51 6.65
C ALA A 374 -0.01 8.52 8.01
N GLN A 375 -1.15 9.19 8.08
CA GLN A 375 -1.98 9.22 9.29
C GLN A 375 -2.66 7.88 9.57
N ALA A 376 -3.12 7.16 8.54
CA ALA A 376 -3.75 5.85 8.69
C ALA A 376 -2.79 4.80 9.27
N ILE A 377 -1.49 4.92 8.98
CA ILE A 377 -0.45 4.06 9.56
C ILE A 377 0.24 4.67 10.79
N LYS A 378 -0.26 5.79 11.33
CA LYS A 378 0.29 6.50 12.51
C LYS A 378 1.76 6.93 12.34
N ARG A 379 2.13 7.40 11.14
CA ARG A 379 3.47 7.87 10.76
C ARG A 379 3.48 9.32 10.23
N GLU A 380 2.41 10.06 10.45
CA GLU A 380 2.23 11.44 9.99
C GLU A 380 3.26 12.44 10.54
N LYS A 381 3.90 12.11 11.67
CA LYS A 381 4.98 12.92 12.23
C LYS A 381 6.22 12.98 11.34
N ASP A 382 6.48 11.90 10.59
CA ASP A 382 7.68 11.75 9.79
C ASP A 382 7.40 11.73 8.27
N LEU A 383 6.18 11.41 7.86
CA LEU A 383 5.84 11.14 6.46
C LEU A 383 4.57 11.87 5.99
N GLY A 384 4.31 11.79 4.68
CA GLY A 384 3.04 12.16 4.05
C GLY A 384 2.95 13.62 3.59
N THR A 385 3.87 14.49 3.99
CA THR A 385 3.93 15.89 3.54
C THR A 385 5.38 16.37 3.43
N ILE A 386 5.61 17.39 2.62
CA ILE A 386 6.89 18.08 2.47
C ILE A 386 6.93 19.26 3.45
N GLU A 387 7.30 18.97 4.69
CA GLU A 387 7.39 19.96 5.78
C GLU A 387 8.74 19.83 6.50
N ALA A 388 9.24 20.95 7.02
CA ALA A 388 10.49 20.95 7.79
C ALA A 388 10.42 19.96 8.97
N GLY A 389 11.50 19.22 9.17
CA GLY A 389 11.60 18.18 10.19
C GLY A 389 11.11 16.80 9.76
N LYS A 390 10.32 16.65 8.68
CA LYS A 390 9.89 15.33 8.19
C LYS A 390 10.97 14.62 7.37
N LEU A 391 10.83 13.32 7.16
CA LEU A 391 11.76 12.55 6.32
C LEU A 391 11.66 13.03 4.86
N ALA A 392 12.80 13.09 4.19
CA ALA A 392 12.89 13.51 2.81
C ALA A 392 12.54 12.35 1.86
N ASP A 393 11.26 12.01 1.82
CA ASP A 393 10.66 11.09 0.86
C ASP A 393 9.95 11.95 -0.22
N ILE A 394 10.60 12.12 -1.36
CA ILE A 394 10.25 13.13 -2.38
C ILE A 394 10.22 12.50 -3.76
N VAL A 395 9.19 12.83 -4.55
CA VAL A 395 9.09 12.46 -5.96
C VAL A 395 9.07 13.72 -6.82
N ALA A 396 9.78 13.69 -7.96
CA ALA A 396 9.66 14.72 -9.00
C ALA A 396 8.93 14.14 -10.21
N VAL A 397 7.85 14.80 -10.62
CA VAL A 397 6.96 14.36 -11.70
C VAL A 397 7.03 15.35 -12.86
N ASN A 398 7.32 14.86 -14.07
CA ASN A 398 7.20 15.64 -15.29
C ASN A 398 5.72 15.74 -15.71
N GLY A 399 5.03 16.75 -15.20
CA GLY A 399 3.61 16.97 -15.42
C GLY A 399 2.97 17.70 -14.24
N ASP A 400 1.68 18.00 -14.34
CA ASP A 400 0.87 18.55 -13.26
C ASP A 400 -0.20 17.52 -12.85
N PRO A 401 0.00 16.78 -11.74
CA PRO A 401 -0.96 15.81 -11.23
C PRO A 401 -2.35 16.37 -10.88
N LEU A 402 -2.49 17.70 -10.70
CA LEU A 402 -3.78 18.32 -10.45
C LEU A 402 -4.58 18.58 -11.73
N GLN A 403 -3.92 18.64 -12.89
CA GLN A 403 -4.56 18.75 -14.20
C GLN A 403 -4.78 17.38 -14.84
N ASP A 404 -3.81 16.48 -14.70
CA ASP A 404 -3.87 15.11 -15.20
C ASP A 404 -3.22 14.15 -14.19
N ILE A 405 -4.05 13.53 -13.34
CA ILE A 405 -3.58 12.58 -12.32
C ILE A 405 -2.95 11.33 -12.95
N ALA A 406 -3.31 10.98 -14.19
CA ALA A 406 -2.76 9.80 -14.88
C ALA A 406 -1.29 9.99 -15.25
N CYS A 407 -0.74 11.22 -15.18
CA CYS A 407 0.69 11.44 -15.37
C CYS A 407 1.56 10.66 -14.36
N LEU A 408 1.02 10.32 -13.18
CA LEU A 408 1.67 9.52 -12.13
C LEU A 408 1.84 8.04 -12.50
N GLN A 409 1.12 7.55 -13.50
CA GLN A 409 1.19 6.14 -13.92
C GLN A 409 2.33 5.86 -14.91
N LYS A 410 2.96 6.91 -15.45
CA LYS A 410 3.98 6.80 -16.50
C LYS A 410 5.37 6.86 -15.92
N LYS A 411 6.16 5.79 -16.06
CA LYS A 411 7.52 5.69 -15.48
C LYS A 411 8.44 6.81 -15.97
N GLU A 412 8.31 7.20 -17.22
CA GLU A 412 9.02 8.32 -17.84
C GLU A 412 8.66 9.67 -17.24
N ASN A 413 7.49 9.82 -16.60
CA ASN A 413 7.14 11.04 -15.89
C ASN A 413 7.71 11.07 -14.47
N ILE A 414 8.00 9.92 -13.87
CA ILE A 414 8.64 9.84 -12.54
C ILE A 414 10.14 10.11 -12.71
N GLN A 415 10.52 11.37 -12.65
CA GLN A 415 11.88 11.84 -12.97
C GLN A 415 12.88 11.64 -11.83
N LEU A 416 12.40 11.64 -10.58
CA LEU A 416 13.24 11.43 -9.42
C LEU A 416 12.44 10.76 -8.31
N VAL A 417 13.02 9.75 -7.66
CA VAL A 417 12.50 9.15 -6.42
C VAL A 417 13.57 9.24 -5.35
N MET A 418 13.25 9.92 -4.26
CA MET A 418 14.09 10.08 -3.08
C MET A 418 13.39 9.45 -1.87
N LYS A 419 14.16 8.74 -1.05
CA LYS A 419 13.73 8.19 0.25
C LYS A 419 14.80 8.51 1.28
N GLU A 420 14.40 9.06 2.41
CA GLU A 420 15.29 9.50 3.50
C GLU A 420 16.49 10.32 2.99
N GLY A 421 16.25 11.24 2.05
CA GLY A 421 17.27 12.14 1.49
C GLY A 421 18.22 11.52 0.45
N ARG A 422 18.12 10.21 0.19
CA ARG A 422 18.91 9.52 -0.84
C ARG A 422 18.10 9.34 -2.13
N VAL A 423 18.73 9.64 -3.27
CA VAL A 423 18.13 9.44 -4.60
C VAL A 423 18.28 7.98 -5.03
N TYR A 424 17.15 7.31 -5.29
CA TYR A 424 17.07 5.91 -5.71
C TYR A 424 16.74 5.75 -7.20
N ALA A 425 15.89 6.62 -7.75
CA ALA A 425 15.70 6.75 -9.19
C ALA A 425 16.00 8.18 -9.64
N ASP A 426 16.68 8.32 -10.78
CA ASP A 426 17.00 9.60 -11.40
C ASP A 426 16.99 9.44 -12.93
N ARG A 427 15.91 9.93 -13.53
CA ARG A 427 15.61 9.84 -14.97
C ARG A 427 15.58 11.22 -15.62
N ARG A 428 16.07 12.24 -14.92
CA ARG A 428 16.25 13.59 -15.45
C ARG A 428 17.20 13.56 -16.67
N PRO A 429 17.12 14.54 -17.59
CA PRO A 429 17.99 14.57 -18.76
C PRO A 429 19.47 14.39 -18.40
N GLY A 430 20.12 13.40 -19.02
CA GLY A 430 21.52 13.04 -18.75
C GLY A 430 21.75 12.02 -17.62
N MET A 431 20.70 11.59 -16.93
CA MET A 431 20.73 10.57 -15.88
C MET A 431 20.03 9.28 -16.34
N SER A 432 20.37 8.14 -15.73
CA SER A 432 19.82 6.83 -16.11
C SER A 432 19.66 5.85 -14.93
N LYS A 433 19.43 6.37 -13.72
CA LYS A 433 19.31 5.54 -12.52
C LYS A 433 17.87 5.04 -12.34
N ASN A 434 17.68 3.73 -12.31
CA ASN A 434 16.43 3.07 -11.87
C ASN A 434 16.73 2.18 -10.65
N VAL A 435 15.71 1.92 -9.84
CA VAL A 435 15.75 0.90 -8.78
C VAL A 435 15.81 -0.48 -9.43
N VAL A 436 14.96 -0.71 -10.44
CA VAL A 436 14.84 -1.97 -11.18
C VAL A 436 15.03 -1.72 -12.66
N ASN A 437 15.96 -2.47 -13.28
CA ASN A 437 16.21 -2.42 -14.71
C ASN A 437 15.51 -3.55 -15.48
N ALA A 438 15.16 -4.65 -14.81
CA ALA A 438 14.36 -5.72 -15.42
C ALA A 438 12.95 -5.19 -15.72
N LYS A 439 12.45 -5.45 -16.93
CA LYS A 439 11.07 -5.14 -17.30
C LYS A 439 10.20 -6.40 -17.16
N PRO A 440 8.99 -6.29 -16.59
CA PRO A 440 7.95 -7.30 -16.68
C PRO A 440 7.86 -7.93 -18.07
N GLY A 441 8.02 -9.25 -18.15
CA GLY A 441 7.94 -10.02 -19.40
C GLY A 441 9.27 -10.22 -20.17
N ASP A 442 10.36 -9.53 -19.81
CA ASP A 442 11.65 -9.67 -20.53
C ASP A 442 12.44 -10.92 -20.09
N TRP A 443 12.11 -11.54 -18.96
CA TRP A 443 12.82 -12.70 -18.43
C TRP A 443 12.32 -14.03 -19.02
N LYS A 444 13.19 -15.04 -18.95
CA LYS A 444 12.83 -16.41 -19.35
C LYS A 444 11.77 -16.98 -18.40
N ILE A 445 10.79 -17.66 -18.98
CA ILE A 445 9.92 -18.59 -18.24
C ILE A 445 10.81 -19.74 -17.73
N ILE A 446 10.60 -20.21 -16.49
CA ILE A 446 11.53 -21.15 -15.84
C ILE A 446 10.98 -22.55 -15.60
N ASP A 447 9.71 -22.82 -15.90
CA ASP A 447 9.05 -24.12 -15.80
C ASP A 447 8.92 -24.84 -17.15
N TYR A 448 9.98 -24.83 -17.96
CA TYR A 448 10.06 -25.62 -19.18
C TYR A 448 10.37 -27.10 -18.90
N LEU A 449 9.45 -27.81 -18.24
CA LEU A 449 9.36 -29.27 -18.23
C LEU A 449 7.92 -29.73 -17.99
#